data_AF-A0A2Z6SBK0-F1
#
_entry.id   AF-A0A2Z6SBK0-F1
#
_cell.length_a   1.000
_cell.length_b   1.000
_cell.length_c   1.000
_cell.angle_alpha   90.00
_cell.angle_beta   90.00
_cell.angle_gamma   90.00
#
_symmetry.space_group_name_H-M   'P 1'
#
loop_
_entity.id
_entity.type
_entity.pdbx_description
1 polymer ?
#
loop_
_entity_poly.entity_id
_entity_poly.type
_entity_poly.pdbx_seq_one_letter_code
_entity_poly.pdbx_strand_id
1 'polypeptide(L)' 'MEPPTSEDLDSLTALVSRNRAKANKLRNDLKKCCKLLSKLVIDLSIVFEPATHAQLVTNVATLSSMILDGSFSLAEYSQ' A
#
# COMPACT_ATOMS: atom_id res chain seq x y z
N MET A 1 -15.74 -4.38 38.51
CA MET A 1 -14.93 -4.64 37.30
C MET A 1 -13.53 -4.89 37.81
N GLU A 2 -12.99 -6.11 37.65
CA GLU A 2 -11.62 -6.39 38.10
C GLU A 2 -10.62 -5.62 37.21
N PRO A 3 -9.55 -5.07 37.79
CA PRO A 3 -8.47 -4.48 37.01
C PRO A 3 -7.74 -5.58 36.22
N PRO A 4 -7.32 -5.29 34.97
CA PRO A 4 -6.58 -6.26 34.17
C PRO A 4 -5.32 -6.70 34.90
N THR A 5 -4.99 -7.99 34.79
CA THR A 5 -3.77 -8.54 35.41
C THR A 5 -2.53 -8.02 34.68
N SER A 6 -1.37 -8.01 35.35
CA SER A 6 -0.10 -7.59 34.73
C SER A 6 0.21 -8.39 33.45
N GLU A 7 -0.13 -9.68 33.44
CA GLU A 7 0.08 -10.59 32.31
C GLU A 7 -0.83 -10.25 31.11
N ASP A 8 -2.07 -9.80 31.35
CA ASP A 8 -2.96 -9.29 30.30
C ASP A 8 -2.40 -8.01 29.66
N LEU A 9 -1.80 -7.14 30.47
CA LEU A 9 -1.22 -5.88 30.02
C LEU A 9 0.06 -6.11 29.20
N ASP A 10 0.91 -7.05 29.63
CA ASP A 10 2.11 -7.47 28.90
C ASP A 10 1.75 -8.13 27.56
N SER A 11 0.73 -8.99 27.56
CA SER A 11 0.20 -9.64 26.35
C SER A 11 -0.36 -8.62 25.36
N LEU A 12 -1.12 -7.63 25.84
CA LEU A 12 -1.64 -6.54 25.01
C LEU A 12 -0.50 -5.69 24.43
N THR A 13 0.52 -5.39 25.21
CA THR A 13 1.69 -4.62 24.77
C THR A 13 2.48 -5.37 23.70
N ALA A 14 2.66 -6.69 23.85
CA ALA A 14 3.27 -7.54 22.82
C ALA A 14 2.44 -7.56 21.52
N LEU A 15 1.11 -7.65 21.64
CA LEU A 15 0.20 -7.62 20.50
C LEU A 15 0.26 -6.29 19.73
N VAL A 16 0.19 -5.16 20.45
CA VAL A 16 0.31 -3.82 19.87
C VAL A 16 1.66 -3.65 19.17
N SER A 17 2.74 -4.10 19.79
CA SER A 17 4.09 -4.04 19.22
C SER A 17 4.19 -4.87 17.93
N ARG A 18 3.64 -6.08 17.93
CA ARG A 18 3.60 -6.95 16.75
C ARG A 18 2.76 -6.35 15.61
N ASN A 19 1.61 -5.77 15.94
CA ASN A 19 0.75 -5.12 14.95
C ASN A 19 1.44 -3.88 14.35
N ARG A 20 2.14 -3.10 15.18
CA ARG A 20 2.96 -1.97 14.71
C ARG A 20 4.06 -2.42 13.74
N ALA A 21 4.76 -3.50 14.06
CA ALA A 21 5.79 -4.05 13.19
C ALA A 21 5.21 -4.51 11.84
N LYS A 22 4.05 -5.18 11.84
CA LYS A 22 3.33 -5.57 10.62
C LYS A 22 2.91 -4.34 9.79
N ALA A 23 2.35 -3.32 10.42
CA ALA A 23 1.95 -2.08 9.75
C ALA A 23 3.15 -1.35 9.11
N ASN A 24 4.28 -1.28 9.82
CA ASN A 24 5.51 -0.69 9.28
C ASN A 24 6.04 -1.49 8.08
N LYS A 25 5.99 -2.83 8.13
CA LYS A 25 6.36 -3.68 7.00
C LYS A 25 5.46 -3.40 5.79
N LEU A 26 4.15 -3.39 5.98
CA LEU A 26 3.18 -3.09 4.92
C LEU A 26 3.44 -1.73 4.28
N ARG A 27 3.64 -0.69 5.09
CA ARG A 27 3.99 0.65 4.62
C ARG A 27 5.28 0.66 3.79
N ASN A 28 6.31 -0.07 4.21
CA ASN A 28 7.56 -0.17 3.47
C ASN A 28 7.39 -0.89 2.13
N ASP A 29 6.62 -1.97 2.11
CA ASP A 29 6.35 -2.72 0.88
C ASP A 29 5.49 -1.88 -0.08
N LEU A 30 4.50 -1.14 0.41
CA LEU A 30 3.73 -0.14 -0.35
C LEU A 30 4.65 0.89 -1.02
N LYS A 31 5.59 1.44 -0.25
CA LYS A 31 6.56 2.41 -0.75
C LYS A 31 7.45 1.83 -1.86
N LYS A 32 7.81 0.54 -1.77
CA LYS A 32 8.55 -0.16 -2.84
C LYS A 32 7.67 -0.33 -4.07
N CYS A 33 6.42 -0.75 -3.91
CA CYS A 33 5.46 -0.87 -5.02
C CYS A 33 5.28 0.45 -5.77
N CYS A 34 5.06 1.56 -5.07
CA CYS A 34 4.94 2.88 -5.70
C CYS A 34 6.19 3.23 -6.52
N LYS A 35 7.40 2.97 -6.00
CA LYS A 35 8.65 3.21 -6.75
C LYS A 35 8.75 2.37 -8.03
N LEU A 36 8.36 1.10 -7.95
CA LEU A 36 8.37 0.20 -9.11
C LEU A 36 7.34 0.65 -10.15
N LEU A 37 6.14 1.05 -9.73
CA LEU A 37 5.12 1.59 -10.60
C LEU A 37 5.58 2.89 -11.29
N SER A 38 6.18 3.82 -10.55
CA SER A 38 6.74 5.04 -11.14
C SER A 38 7.83 4.74 -12.17
N LYS A 39 8.71 3.77 -11.90
CA LYS A 39 9.72 3.34 -12.87
C LYS A 39 9.07 2.73 -14.12
N LEU A 40 8.09 1.86 -13.95
CA LEU A 40 7.36 1.23 -15.05
C LEU A 40 6.69 2.28 -15.95
N VAL A 41 6.09 3.33 -15.37
CA VAL A 41 5.52 4.45 -16.13
C VAL A 41 6.58 5.15 -16.98
N ILE A 42 7.76 5.43 -16.42
CA ILE A 42 8.86 6.06 -17.14
C ILE A 42 9.34 5.15 -18.28
N ASP A 43 9.57 3.87 -18.01
CA ASP A 43 10.05 2.92 -19.02
C ASP A 43 9.03 2.80 -20.17
N LEU A 44 7.73 2.77 -19.86
CA LEU A 44 6.66 2.73 -20.86
C LEU A 44 6.51 4.05 -21.62
N SER A 45 6.82 5.20 -21.01
CA SER A 45 6.80 6.51 -21.68
C SER A 45 7.79 6.62 -22.85
N ILE A 46 8.86 5.83 -22.81
CA ILE A 46 9.90 5.78 -23.84
C ILE A 46 9.45 4.93 -25.03
N VAL A 47 8.56 3.96 -24.80
CA VAL A 47 8.20 2.92 -25.79
C VAL A 47 6.83 3.19 -26.44
N PHE A 48 5.94 3.91 -25.77
CA PHE A 48 4.56 4.10 -26.22
C PHE A 48 4.30 5.41 -26.95
N GLU A 49 3.31 5.38 -27.86
CA GLU A 49 2.73 6.59 -28.41
C GLU A 49 2.17 7.50 -27.30
N PRO A 50 2.21 8.84 -27.48
CA PRO A 50 1.85 9.80 -26.44
C PRO A 50 0.45 9.58 -25.82
N ALA A 51 -0.52 9.13 -26.61
CA ALA A 51 -1.89 8.86 -26.15
C ALA A 51 -1.94 7.67 -25.17
N THR A 52 -1.22 6.58 -25.46
CA THR A 52 -1.17 5.40 -24.59
C THR A 52 -0.36 5.68 -23.32
N HIS A 53 0.70 6.49 -23.43
CA HIS A 53 1.46 6.96 -22.27
C HIS A 53 0.59 7.79 -21.30
N ALA A 54 -0.18 8.75 -21.81
CA ALA A 54 -1.06 9.57 -20.97
C ALA A 54 -2.10 8.72 -20.21
N GLN A 55 -2.67 7.71 -20.86
CA GLN A 55 -3.63 6.80 -20.25
C GLN A 55 -2.97 5.91 -19.17
N LEU A 56 -1.77 5.40 -19.43
CA LEU A 56 -1.00 4.62 -18.45
C LEU A 56 -0.64 5.45 -17.21
N VAL A 57 -0.10 6.67 -17.39
CA VAL A 57 0.23 7.59 -16.30
C VAL A 57 -0.99 7.82 -15.41
N THR A 58 -2.14 8.09 -16.05
CA THR A 58 -3.41 8.30 -15.36
C THR A 58 -3.82 7.07 -14.56
N ASN A 59 -3.77 5.87 -15.16
CA ASN A 59 -4.12 4.63 -14.47
C ASN A 59 -3.22 4.36 -13.25
N VAL A 60 -1.91 4.61 -13.36
CA VAL A 60 -0.96 4.42 -12.26
C VAL A 60 -1.15 5.45 -11.15
N ALA A 61 -1.45 6.70 -11.51
CA ALA A 61 -1.77 7.75 -10.54
C ALA A 61 -3.05 7.41 -9.76
N THR A 62 -4.11 6.99 -10.45
CA THR A 62 -5.37 6.56 -9.84
C THR A 62 -5.16 5.37 -8.91
N LEU A 63 -4.46 4.33 -9.37
CA LEU A 63 -4.15 3.15 -8.55
C LEU A 63 -3.35 3.53 -7.30
N SER A 64 -2.34 4.39 -7.44
CA SER A 64 -1.53 4.85 -6.31
C SER A 64 -2.36 5.62 -5.28
N SER A 65 -3.27 6.47 -5.74
CA SER A 65 -4.20 7.21 -4.86
C SER A 65 -5.14 6.24 -4.12
N MET A 66 -5.79 5.31 -4.83
CA MET A 66 -6.70 4.32 -4.23
C MET A 66 -6.00 3.47 -3.16
N ILE A 67 -4.74 3.13 -3.39
CA ILE A 67 -3.94 2.37 -2.43
C ILE A 67 -3.62 3.22 -1.19
N LEU A 68 -3.34 4.52 -1.37
CA LEU A 68 -2.97 5.43 -0.28
C LEU A 68 -4.18 5.88 0.56
N ASP A 69 -5.34 6.06 -0.06
CA ASP A 69 -6.58 6.45 0.61
C ASP A 69 -7.37 5.26 1.17
N GLY A 70 -6.94 4.03 0.85
CA GLY A 70 -7.54 2.79 1.35
C GLY A 70 -8.81 2.36 0.62
N SER A 71 -9.18 3.02 -0.49
CA SER A 71 -10.30 2.63 -1.35
C SER A 71 -9.96 1.49 -2.32
N PHE A 72 -8.68 1.10 -2.41
CA PHE A 72 -8.25 0.02 -3.30
C PHE A 72 -8.86 -1.33 -2.92
N SER A 73 -9.61 -1.92 -3.85
CA SER A 73 -10.11 -3.29 -3.79
C SER A 73 -9.52 -4.12 -4.93
N LEU A 74 -8.82 -5.20 -4.60
CA LEU A 74 -8.26 -6.13 -5.58
C LEU A 74 -9.36 -6.84 -6.41
N ALA A 75 -10.53 -7.07 -5.80
CA ALA A 75 -11.66 -7.72 -6.46
C ALA A 75 -12.27 -6.84 -7.56
N GLU A 76 -12.22 -5.52 -7.40
CA GLU A 76 -12.74 -4.55 -8.38
C GLU A 76 -11.72 -4.25 -9.49
N TYR A 77 -10.42 -4.42 -9.22
CA TYR A 77 -9.34 -4.14 -10.17
C TYR A 77 -9.05 -5.29 -11.15
N SER A 78 -9.58 -6.49 -10.94
CA SER A 78 -9.25 -7.70 -11.71
C SER A 78 -10.28 -8.11 -12.78
N GLN A 79 -11.21 -7.21 -13.15
CA GLN A 79 -12.10 -7.35 -14.31
C GLN A 79 -11.48 -6.75 -15.58
#